data_AF-A0A5C1ALF7-F1
#
_entry.id   AF-A0A5C1ALF7-F1
#
_cell.length_a   1.000
_cell.length_b   1.000
_cell.length_c   1.000
_cell.angle_alpha   90.00
_cell.angle_beta   90.00
_cell.angle_gamma   90.00
#
_symmetry.space_group_name_H-M   'P 1'
#
loop_
_entity.id
_entity.type
_entity.pdbx_description
1 polymer ?
#
loop_
_entity_poly.entity_id
_entity_poly.type
_entity_poly.pdbx_seq_one_letter_code
_entity_poly.pdbx_strand_id
1 'polypeptide(L)'
;MTTRKMGGIGLTVCVLAFVVMAGFARFGQSEDNKPPATAAHPHDDAMMTCAKACSDCQRACDSCAAHCGHKLHEGMKEHHASLVSCQDCATVCAAASQIVARSGPYSMAICTACADVCGKCAVECEKFPNDAHMKACAEECRKCEKACQAMAKHH
;
A
#
# COMPACT_ATOMS: atom_id res chain seq x y z
N MET A 1 53.69 -19.06 42.44
CA MET A 1 53.39 -18.33 41.18
C MET A 1 53.25 -19.34 40.05
N THR A 2 52.25 -19.44 39.18
CA THR A 2 50.88 -18.94 39.08
C THR A 2 50.26 -19.85 38.00
N THR A 3 49.53 -20.90 38.36
CA THR A 3 48.83 -21.76 37.38
C THR A 3 47.49 -21.10 37.01
N ARG A 4 47.48 -20.47 35.84
CA ARG A 4 46.34 -19.77 35.25
C ARG A 4 45.27 -20.79 34.87
N LYS A 5 44.21 -20.91 35.68
CA LYS A 5 42.96 -21.64 35.37
C LYS A 5 42.27 -20.99 34.16
N MET A 6 42.67 -21.37 32.96
CA MET A 6 41.91 -21.18 31.72
C MET A 6 41.18 -22.51 31.44
N GLY A 7 39.85 -22.54 31.47
CA GLY A 7 39.15 -23.77 31.05
C GLY A 7 37.69 -23.98 31.47
N GLY A 8 37.01 -23.01 32.09
CA GLY A 8 35.58 -23.16 32.44
C GLY A 8 34.67 -22.18 31.70
N ILE A 9 35.03 -20.90 31.70
CA ILE A 9 34.16 -19.81 31.25
C ILE A 9 34.01 -19.78 29.71
N GLY A 10 35.07 -20.12 28.97
CA GLY A 10 35.05 -20.11 27.50
C GLY A 10 34.11 -21.17 26.91
N LEU A 11 34.02 -22.35 27.54
CA LEU A 11 33.14 -23.43 27.06
C LEU A 11 31.66 -23.08 27.28
N THR A 12 31.32 -22.51 28.45
CA THR A 12 29.95 -22.10 28.77
C THR A 12 29.46 -20.94 27.91
N VAL A 13 30.32 -19.95 27.61
CA VAL A 13 30.00 -18.84 26.70
C VAL A 13 29.79 -19.34 25.26
N CYS A 14 30.62 -20.27 24.78
CA CYS A 14 30.40 -20.90 23.48
C CYS A 14 29.07 -21.66 23.43
N VAL A 15 28.75 -22.47 24.44
CA VAL A 15 27.50 -23.25 24.49
C VAL A 15 26.28 -22.33 24.48
N LEU A 16 26.29 -21.23 25.24
CA LEU A 16 25.19 -20.25 25.24
C LEU A 16 25.03 -19.55 23.88
N ALA A 17 26.13 -19.17 23.22
CA ALA A 17 26.07 -18.58 21.87
C ALA A 17 25.49 -19.55 20.81
N PHE A 18 25.83 -20.84 20.90
CA PHE A 18 25.28 -21.88 20.01
C PHE A 18 23.78 -22.12 20.24
N VAL A 19 23.31 -22.11 21.49
CA VAL A 19 21.87 -22.27 21.82
C VAL A 19 21.05 -21.08 21.32
N VAL A 20 21.57 -19.86 21.45
CA VAL A 20 20.91 -18.65 20.92
C VAL A 20 20.84 -18.70 19.39
N MET A 21 21.92 -19.05 18.70
CA MET A 21 21.95 -19.19 17.22
C MET A 21 21.00 -20.28 16.72
N ALA A 22 20.94 -21.44 17.39
CA ALA A 22 20.02 -22.52 17.05
C ALA A 22 18.54 -22.19 17.37
N GLY A 23 18.29 -21.36 18.39
CA GLY A 23 16.96 -20.84 18.71
C GLY A 23 16.40 -19.91 17.62
N PHE A 24 17.23 -19.03 17.08
CA PHE A 24 16.85 -18.16 15.94
C PHE A 24 16.57 -18.95 14.66
N ALA A 25 17.30 -20.05 14.41
CA ALA A 25 17.04 -20.91 13.25
C ALA A 25 15.64 -21.55 13.27
N ARG A 26 15.11 -21.87 14.46
CA ARG A 26 13.74 -22.41 14.60
C ARG A 26 12.64 -21.36 14.44
N PHE A 27 12.92 -20.08 14.69
CA PHE A 27 11.94 -19.01 14.49
C PHE A 27 11.74 -18.67 12.99
N GLY A 28 12.65 -19.12 12.12
CA GLY A 28 12.60 -18.88 10.67
C GLY A 28 11.95 -19.99 9.82
N GLN A 29 11.57 -21.15 10.39
CA GLN A 29 11.15 -22.32 9.61
C GLN A 29 9.69 -22.78 9.82
N SER A 30 8.80 -21.92 10.30
CA SER A 30 7.36 -22.14 10.13
C SER A 30 6.91 -21.74 8.71
N GLU A 31 7.42 -22.44 7.69
CA GLU A 31 6.95 -22.34 6.29
C GLU A 31 6.14 -23.58 5.84
N ASP A 32 6.04 -24.63 6.67
CA ASP A 32 5.35 -25.88 6.29
C ASP A 32 3.82 -25.84 6.43
N ASN A 33 3.25 -24.68 6.77
CA ASN A 33 1.80 -24.50 6.91
C ASN A 33 1.27 -23.28 6.13
N LYS A 34 1.97 -22.91 5.05
CA LYS A 34 1.42 -21.98 4.05
C LYS A 34 0.45 -22.79 3.17
N PRO A 35 -0.86 -22.50 3.18
CA PRO A 35 -1.78 -23.15 2.23
C PRO A 35 -1.25 -22.94 0.80
N PRO A 36 -1.40 -23.93 -0.09
CA PRO A 36 -0.90 -23.84 -1.46
C PRO A 36 -1.44 -22.55 -2.10
N ALA A 37 -0.56 -21.85 -2.84
CA ALA A 37 -0.85 -20.56 -3.49
C ALA A 37 -2.02 -20.58 -4.49
N THR A 38 -2.72 -21.71 -4.61
CA THR A 38 -3.83 -22.00 -5.52
C THR A 38 -5.15 -22.23 -4.79
N ALA A 39 -5.21 -22.09 -3.46
CA ALA A 39 -6.45 -22.16 -2.68
C ALA A 39 -7.00 -20.77 -2.29
N ALA A 40 -6.60 -19.71 -2.98
CA ALA A 40 -7.32 -18.44 -2.91
C ALA A 40 -8.67 -18.62 -3.62
N HIS A 41 -9.77 -18.36 -2.92
CA HIS A 41 -11.06 -18.30 -3.59
C HIS A 41 -11.01 -17.13 -4.60
N PRO A 42 -11.58 -17.25 -5.80
CA PRO A 42 -11.52 -16.19 -6.83
C PRO A 42 -11.97 -14.80 -6.34
N HIS A 43 -12.81 -14.77 -5.30
CA HIS A 43 -13.25 -13.54 -4.65
C HIS A 43 -12.16 -12.85 -3.84
N ASP A 44 -11.25 -13.59 -3.21
CA ASP A 44 -10.15 -13.03 -2.40
C ASP A 44 -9.10 -12.34 -3.28
N ASP A 45 -8.82 -12.91 -4.45
CA ASP A 45 -7.91 -12.32 -5.43
C ASP A 45 -8.43 -10.99 -5.99
N ALA A 46 -9.74 -10.89 -6.24
CA ALA A 46 -10.38 -9.66 -6.71
C ALA A 46 -10.32 -8.55 -5.64
N MET A 47 -10.60 -8.89 -4.37
CA MET A 47 -10.50 -7.96 -3.25
C MET A 47 -9.08 -7.43 -3.11
N MET A 48 -8.09 -8.32 -3.07
CA MET A 48 -6.68 -7.91 -2.91
C MET A 48 -6.16 -7.10 -4.11
N THR A 49 -6.59 -7.43 -5.32
CA THR A 49 -6.27 -6.64 -6.52
C THR A 49 -6.82 -5.22 -6.42
N CYS A 50 -8.09 -5.07 -6.01
CA CYS A 50 -8.70 -3.76 -5.83
C CYS A 50 -8.04 -2.98 -4.69
N ALA A 51 -7.79 -3.64 -3.55
CA ALA A 51 -7.14 -3.01 -2.41
C ALA A 51 -5.74 -2.49 -2.77
N LYS A 52 -4.97 -3.26 -3.54
CA LYS A 52 -3.66 -2.84 -4.05
C LYS A 52 -3.78 -1.60 -4.93
N ALA A 53 -4.71 -1.59 -5.89
CA ALA A 53 -4.94 -0.43 -6.76
C ALA A 53 -5.32 0.82 -5.96
N CYS A 54 -6.15 0.68 -4.92
CA CYS A 54 -6.47 1.78 -4.00
C CYS A 54 -5.22 2.29 -3.27
N SER A 55 -4.38 1.40 -2.73
CA SER A 55 -3.16 1.81 -2.03
C SER A 55 -2.12 2.48 -2.92
N ASP A 56 -1.99 2.03 -4.17
CA ASP A 56 -1.09 2.63 -5.15
C ASP A 56 -1.58 4.03 -5.55
N CYS A 57 -2.89 4.17 -5.81
CA CYS A 57 -3.52 5.45 -6.11
C CYS A 57 -3.43 6.45 -4.94
N GLN A 58 -3.61 6.00 -3.70
CA GLN A 58 -3.42 6.85 -2.52
C GLN A 58 -2.04 7.48 -2.48
N ARG A 59 -0.99 6.66 -2.64
CA ARG A 59 0.40 7.16 -2.66
C ARG A 59 0.68 8.12 -3.80
N ALA A 60 0.13 7.84 -4.99
CA ALA A 60 0.27 8.72 -6.15
C ALA A 60 -0.43 10.07 -5.93
N CYS A 61 -1.64 10.05 -5.37
CA CYS A 61 -2.40 11.25 -5.04
C CYS A 61 -1.72 12.10 -3.97
N ASP A 62 -1.18 11.50 -2.91
CA ASP A 62 -0.43 12.25 -1.88
C ASP A 62 0.81 12.94 -2.48
N SER A 63 1.56 12.23 -3.32
CA SER A 63 2.71 12.82 -4.01
C SER A 63 2.30 13.95 -4.96
N CYS A 64 1.21 13.76 -5.71
CA CYS A 64 0.70 14.76 -6.63
C CYS A 64 0.12 15.98 -5.90
N ALA A 65 -0.52 15.79 -4.75
CA ALA A 65 -0.99 16.87 -3.90
C ALA A 65 0.18 17.73 -3.41
N ALA A 66 1.25 17.12 -2.89
CA ALA A 66 2.45 17.86 -2.49
C ALA A 66 3.04 18.68 -3.65
N HIS A 67 3.14 18.06 -4.84
CA HIS A 67 3.58 18.72 -6.07
C HIS A 67 2.70 19.91 -6.46
N CYS A 68 1.38 19.74 -6.48
CA CYS A 68 0.44 20.83 -6.76
C CYS A 68 0.55 21.96 -5.72
N GLY A 69 0.82 21.63 -4.45
CA GLY A 69 1.12 22.61 -3.40
C GLY A 69 2.36 23.46 -3.72
N HIS A 70 3.43 22.84 -4.21
CA HIS A 70 4.61 23.57 -4.68
C HIS A 70 4.28 24.46 -5.88
N LYS A 71 3.51 23.97 -6.85
CA LYS A 71 3.07 24.76 -8.01
C LYS A 71 2.24 25.98 -7.63
N LEU A 72 1.37 25.84 -6.64
CA LEU A 72 0.62 26.97 -6.08
C LEU A 72 1.52 28.00 -5.41
N HIS A 73 2.55 27.55 -4.68
CA HIS A 73 3.54 28.44 -4.09
C HIS A 73 4.34 29.22 -5.16
N GLU A 74 4.59 28.60 -6.31
CA GLU A 74 5.20 29.22 -7.51
C GLU A 74 4.22 30.15 -8.27
N GLY A 75 2.97 30.27 -7.83
CA GLY A 75 1.96 31.18 -8.40
C GLY A 75 1.04 30.56 -9.47
N MET A 76 1.17 29.26 -9.76
CA MET A 76 0.34 28.56 -10.74
C MET A 76 -1.01 28.14 -10.12
N LYS A 77 -1.92 29.11 -9.98
CA LYS A 77 -3.22 28.97 -9.30
C LYS A 77 -4.12 27.88 -9.89
N GLU A 78 -3.94 27.55 -11.16
CA GLU A 78 -4.66 26.50 -11.88
C GLU A 78 -4.49 25.10 -11.27
N HIS A 79 -3.44 24.86 -10.48
CA HIS A 79 -3.23 23.58 -9.78
C HIS A 79 -4.10 23.39 -8.53
N HIS A 80 -4.87 24.40 -8.11
CA HIS A 80 -5.65 24.33 -6.86
C HIS A 80 -6.73 23.23 -6.92
N ALA A 81 -7.41 23.10 -8.05
CA ALA A 81 -8.45 22.07 -8.22
C ALA A 81 -7.86 20.66 -8.14
N SER A 82 -6.72 20.43 -8.79
CA SER A 82 -6.00 19.15 -8.73
C SER A 82 -5.47 18.86 -7.33
N LEU A 83 -4.96 19.85 -6.59
CA LEU A 83 -4.53 19.70 -5.20
C LEU A 83 -5.66 19.14 -4.33
N VAL A 84 -6.80 19.83 -4.31
CA VAL A 84 -7.95 19.46 -3.47
C VAL A 84 -8.45 18.07 -3.88
N SER A 85 -8.58 17.82 -5.18
CA SER A 85 -9.05 16.52 -5.67
C SER A 85 -8.09 15.38 -5.33
N CYS A 86 -6.77 15.62 -5.34
CA CYS A 86 -5.78 14.62 -4.93
C CYS A 86 -5.88 14.30 -3.43
N GLN A 87 -6.09 15.31 -2.57
CA GLN A 87 -6.22 15.10 -1.12
C GLN A 87 -7.46 14.26 -0.76
N ASP A 88 -8.60 14.56 -1.38
CA ASP A 88 -9.82 13.80 -1.20
C ASP A 88 -9.66 12.36 -1.74
N CYS A 89 -9.09 12.23 -2.95
CA CYS A 89 -8.84 10.93 -3.56
C CYS A 89 -7.93 10.07 -2.69
N ALA A 90 -6.82 10.61 -2.19
CA ALA A 90 -5.90 9.91 -1.32
C ALA A 90 -6.58 9.39 -0.05
N THR A 91 -7.40 10.24 0.58
CA THR A 91 -8.14 9.90 1.80
C THR A 91 -9.13 8.75 1.57
N VAL A 92 -9.92 8.81 0.50
CA VAL A 92 -10.90 7.78 0.18
C VAL A 92 -10.21 6.48 -0.26
N CYS A 93 -9.16 6.56 -1.07
CA CYS A 93 -8.35 5.42 -1.47
C CYS A 93 -7.68 4.72 -0.28
N ALA A 94 -7.23 5.48 0.73
CA ALA A 94 -6.72 4.91 1.98
C ALA A 94 -7.80 4.11 2.72
N ALA A 95 -9.02 4.63 2.82
CA ALA A 95 -10.13 3.92 3.47
C ALA A 95 -10.56 2.68 2.66
N ALA A 96 -10.65 2.82 1.34
CA ALA A 96 -11.02 1.74 0.42
C ALA A 96 -10.02 0.58 0.49
N SER A 97 -8.72 0.87 0.36
CA SER A 97 -7.67 -0.16 0.44
C SER A 97 -7.78 -1.00 1.71
N GLN A 98 -7.95 -0.34 2.86
CA GLN A 98 -8.04 -1.02 4.14
C GLN A 98 -9.29 -1.88 4.27
N ILE A 99 -10.46 -1.36 3.90
CA ILE A 99 -11.75 -2.08 4.03
C ILE A 99 -11.79 -3.28 3.09
N VAL A 100 -11.36 -3.08 1.84
CA VAL A 100 -11.38 -4.11 0.80
C VAL A 100 -10.35 -5.20 1.08
N ALA A 101 -9.14 -4.87 1.56
CA ALA A 101 -8.10 -5.86 1.87
C ALA A 101 -8.52 -6.88 2.93
N ARG A 102 -9.47 -6.53 3.80
CA ARG A 102 -10.01 -7.43 4.84
C ARG A 102 -11.39 -7.99 4.49
N SER A 103 -11.81 -7.88 3.23
CA SER A 103 -13.13 -8.31 2.73
C SER A 103 -14.29 -7.80 3.60
N GLY A 104 -14.21 -6.52 4.03
CA GLY A 104 -15.18 -5.94 4.96
C GLY A 104 -16.59 -5.82 4.34
N PRO A 105 -17.66 -5.76 5.16
CA PRO A 105 -19.03 -5.69 4.67
C PRO A 105 -19.35 -4.40 3.90
N TYR A 106 -18.53 -3.35 4.08
CA TYR A 106 -18.66 -2.08 3.38
C TYR A 106 -17.80 -1.95 2.12
N SER A 107 -17.10 -3.02 1.70
CA SER A 107 -16.17 -3.00 0.55
C SER A 107 -16.81 -2.42 -0.69
N MET A 108 -18.07 -2.76 -0.92
CA MET A 108 -18.80 -2.31 -2.10
C MET A 108 -19.18 -0.83 -2.07
N ALA A 109 -19.69 -0.36 -0.93
CA ALA A 109 -20.07 1.02 -0.74
C ALA A 109 -18.84 1.94 -0.84
N ILE A 110 -17.72 1.54 -0.22
CA ILE A 110 -16.49 2.34 -0.30
C ILE A 110 -15.88 2.30 -1.71
N CYS A 111 -15.94 1.17 -2.43
CA CYS A 111 -15.50 1.11 -3.82
C CYS A 111 -16.33 2.02 -4.74
N THR A 112 -17.64 2.16 -4.49
CA THR A 112 -18.49 3.07 -5.26
C THR A 112 -18.04 4.53 -5.07
N ALA A 113 -17.81 4.95 -3.82
CA ALA A 113 -17.28 6.29 -3.53
C ALA A 113 -15.87 6.49 -4.10
N CYS A 114 -15.00 5.47 -3.95
CA CYS A 114 -13.62 5.50 -4.44
C CYS A 114 -13.56 5.64 -5.97
N ALA A 115 -14.41 4.93 -6.71
CA ALA A 115 -14.49 5.07 -8.16
C ALA A 115 -14.85 6.51 -8.59
N ASP A 116 -15.82 7.14 -7.92
CA ASP A 116 -16.24 8.52 -8.24
C ASP A 116 -15.11 9.53 -7.99
N VAL A 117 -14.45 9.48 -6.82
CA VAL A 117 -13.36 10.41 -6.52
C VAL A 117 -12.11 10.17 -7.37
N CYS A 118 -11.77 8.92 -7.68
CA CYS A 118 -10.69 8.59 -8.61
C CYS A 118 -10.98 9.13 -10.01
N GLY A 119 -12.23 8.99 -10.49
CA GLY A 119 -12.65 9.52 -11.79
C GLY A 119 -12.51 11.04 -11.87
N LYS A 120 -12.93 11.75 -10.83
CA LYS A 120 -12.79 13.22 -10.71
C LYS A 120 -11.33 13.66 -10.62
N CYS A 121 -10.53 12.98 -9.79
CA CYS A 121 -9.12 13.29 -9.64
C CYS A 121 -8.34 13.10 -10.93
N ALA A 122 -8.61 12.02 -11.67
CA ALA A 122 -8.00 11.80 -12.97
C ALA A 122 -8.34 12.92 -13.96
N VAL A 123 -9.59 13.38 -14.03
CA VAL A 123 -9.99 14.51 -14.90
C VAL A 123 -9.21 15.78 -14.56
N GLU A 124 -9.04 16.10 -13.28
CA GLU A 124 -8.27 17.28 -12.85
C GLU A 124 -6.78 17.14 -13.16
N CYS A 125 -6.21 15.94 -13.03
CA CYS A 125 -4.81 15.69 -13.33
C CYS A 125 -4.51 15.66 -14.84
N GLU A 126 -5.44 15.16 -15.66
CA GLU A 126 -5.34 15.08 -17.12
C GLU A 126 -5.27 16.44 -17.82
N LYS A 127 -5.66 17.52 -17.13
CA LYS A 127 -5.49 18.90 -17.61
C LYS A 127 -4.03 19.31 -17.77
N PHE A 128 -3.09 18.58 -17.17
CA PHE A 128 -1.65 18.88 -17.15
C PHE A 128 -0.82 17.72 -17.73
N PRO A 129 -1.01 17.34 -18.99
CA PRO A 129 -0.43 16.11 -19.56
C PRO A 129 1.10 16.13 -19.69
N ASN A 130 1.71 17.32 -19.66
CA ASN A 130 3.16 17.50 -19.76
C ASN A 130 3.85 17.46 -18.38
N ASP A 131 3.10 17.42 -17.29
CA ASP A 131 3.63 17.30 -15.94
C ASP A 131 3.71 15.83 -15.53
N ALA A 132 4.92 15.34 -15.26
CA ALA A 132 5.14 13.92 -14.96
C ALA A 132 4.43 13.44 -13.69
N HIS A 133 4.32 14.29 -12.65
CA HIS A 133 3.61 13.94 -11.43
C HIS A 133 2.11 13.82 -11.68
N MET A 134 1.53 14.76 -12.42
CA MET A 134 0.10 14.78 -12.68
C MET A 134 -0.31 13.68 -13.67
N LYS A 135 0.51 13.41 -14.68
CA LYS A 135 0.31 12.27 -15.59
C LYS A 135 0.31 10.94 -14.83
N ALA A 136 1.30 10.70 -13.97
CA ALA A 136 1.36 9.48 -13.16
C ALA A 136 0.14 9.36 -12.23
N CYS A 137 -0.28 10.46 -11.60
CA CYS A 137 -1.48 10.50 -10.76
C CYS A 137 -2.74 10.11 -11.56
N ALA A 138 -2.95 10.72 -12.72
CA ALA A 138 -4.07 10.40 -13.60
C ALA A 138 -4.11 8.91 -13.97
N GLU A 139 -2.96 8.33 -14.37
CA GLU A 139 -2.88 6.91 -14.73
C GLU A 139 -3.24 5.99 -13.55
N GLU A 140 -2.76 6.26 -12.34
CA GLU A 140 -3.11 5.48 -11.14
C GLU A 140 -4.58 5.65 -10.73
N CYS A 141 -5.11 6.87 -10.81
CA CYS A 141 -6.52 7.14 -10.58
C CYS A 141 -7.41 6.35 -11.55
N ARG A 142 -7.09 6.29 -12.85
CA ARG A 142 -7.85 5.49 -13.83
C ARG A 142 -7.77 3.99 -13.55
N LYS A 143 -6.62 3.47 -13.12
CA LYS A 143 -6.47 2.07 -12.71
C LYS A 143 -7.34 1.75 -11.50
N CYS A 144 -7.30 2.62 -10.48
CA CYS A 144 -8.09 2.45 -9.26
C CYS A 144 -9.59 2.58 -9.53
N GLU A 145 -10.01 3.59 -10.30
CA GLU A 145 -11.40 3.76 -10.74
C GLU A 145 -11.94 2.47 -11.37
N LYS A 146 -11.21 1.90 -12.34
CA LYS A 146 -11.61 0.66 -13.01
C LYS A 146 -11.71 -0.52 -12.04
N ALA A 147 -10.76 -0.67 -11.13
CA ALA A 147 -10.77 -1.75 -10.14
C ALA A 147 -11.99 -1.61 -9.20
N CYS A 148 -12.21 -0.42 -8.66
CA CYS A 148 -13.33 -0.12 -7.77
C CYS A 148 -14.70 -0.28 -8.46
N GLN A 149 -14.82 0.13 -9.73
CA GLN A 149 -16.03 -0.11 -10.52
C GLN A 149 -16.28 -1.60 -10.77
N ALA A 150 -15.22 -2.39 -10.99
CA ALA A 150 -15.35 -3.84 -11.16
C ALA A 150 -15.89 -4.48 -9.88
N MET A 151 -15.42 -4.04 -8.71
CA MET A 151 -16.03 -4.43 -7.45
C MET A 151 -17.51 -4.07 -7.46
N ALA A 152 -17.85 -2.77 -7.57
CA ALA A 152 -19.19 -2.22 -7.37
C ALA A 152 -20.31 -2.87 -8.20
N LYS A 153 -19.96 -3.50 -9.33
CA LYS A 153 -20.90 -4.20 -10.22
C LYS A 153 -21.37 -5.57 -9.73
N HIS A 154 -20.73 -6.14 -8.71
CA HIS A 154 -21.08 -7.46 -8.14
C HIS A 154 -22.06 -7.37 -6.95
N HIS A 155 -22.85 -6.30 -6.91
CA HIS A 155 -23.83 -6.05 -5.85
C HIS A 155 -25.18 -6.70 -6.13
#